data_AF-A0A640V1J8-F1
#
_entry.id   AF-A0A640V1J8-F1
#
_cell.length_a   1.000
_cell.length_b   1.000
_cell.length_c   1.000
_cell.angle_alpha   90.00
_cell.angle_beta   90.00
_cell.angle_gamma   90.00
#
_symmetry.space_group_name_H-M   'P 1'
#
loop_
_entity.id
_entity.type
_entity.pdbx_description
1 polymer ?
#
loop_
_entity_poly.entity_id
_entity_poly.type
_entity_poly.pdbx_seq_one_letter_code
_entity_poly.pdbx_strand_id
1 'polypeptide(L)'
;MAKRVIRVPRLGSPASSHQQGATRYSEFLARNLSQVDAALDTAVETVLRLPTPAVRSTAHSEDGLVYVEGTPYAAWGHNYLARPCLDAGHGVVLPRRFTATDPIAGALDDLTAACGASRLLADVSGPETPPGTALLIGAALASGVRIAAFHPHLTYTHASGREPNWRSLMIRYAVHAHLKDREAVQAWLAM
;
A
#
# COMPACT_ATOMS: atom_id res chain seq x y z
N MET A 1 1.73 15.82 -7.77
CA MET A 1 1.04 16.34 -6.57
C MET A 1 -0.34 16.84 -6.97
N ALA A 2 -1.41 16.12 -6.60
CA ALA A 2 -2.78 16.58 -6.81
C ALA A 2 -3.34 17.17 -5.51
N LYS A 3 -3.49 18.50 -5.46
CA LYS A 3 -4.07 19.26 -4.33
C LYS A 3 -5.56 19.58 -4.53
N ARG A 4 -6.27 18.84 -5.39
CA ARG A 4 -7.67 19.17 -5.71
C ARG A 4 -8.61 18.30 -4.87
N VAL A 5 -9.10 18.88 -3.79
CA VAL A 5 -10.17 18.28 -2.98
C VAL A 5 -11.48 18.44 -3.73
N ILE A 6 -12.07 17.33 -4.18
CA ILE A 6 -13.44 17.32 -4.69
C ILE A 6 -14.36 17.37 -3.46
N ARG A 7 -14.94 18.54 -3.19
CA ARG A 7 -15.93 18.71 -2.12
C ARG A 7 -17.31 18.51 -2.70
N VAL A 8 -17.96 17.42 -2.31
CA VAL A 8 -19.38 17.17 -2.60
C VAL A 8 -20.19 17.67 -1.40
N PRO A 9 -21.28 18.44 -1.59
CA PRO A 9 -22.18 18.80 -0.51
C PRO A 9 -22.73 17.53 0.17
N ARG A 10 -22.76 17.49 1.51
CA ARG A 10 -23.22 16.32 2.29
C ARG A 10 -24.66 15.88 1.99
N LEU A 11 -25.45 16.71 1.31
CA LEU A 11 -26.83 16.43 0.91
C LEU A 11 -27.11 17.06 -0.46
N GLY A 12 -27.85 16.34 -1.30
CA GLY A 12 -28.31 16.83 -2.60
C GLY A 12 -29.28 17.98 -2.40
N SER A 13 -29.22 18.97 -3.28
CA SER A 13 -30.19 20.06 -3.30
C SER A 13 -31.61 19.47 -3.30
N PRO A 14 -32.53 19.98 -2.47
CA PRO A 14 -33.90 19.48 -2.46
C PRO A 14 -34.48 19.58 -3.87
N ALA A 15 -35.01 18.47 -4.38
CA ALA A 15 -35.71 18.46 -5.65
C ALA A 15 -36.97 19.32 -5.49
N SER A 16 -37.17 20.28 -6.39
CA SER A 16 -38.34 21.15 -6.40
C SER A 16 -39.62 20.44 -6.88
N SER A 17 -39.57 19.13 -7.13
CA SER A 17 -40.65 18.37 -7.73
C SER A 17 -41.50 17.71 -6.65
N HIS A 18 -42.70 18.24 -6.41
CA HIS A 18 -43.78 17.49 -5.80
C HIS A 18 -44.26 16.40 -6.78
N GLN A 19 -43.53 15.29 -6.89
CA GLN A 19 -44.05 14.09 -7.55
C GLN A 19 -45.06 13.45 -6.60
N GLN A 20 -46.34 13.53 -6.95
CA GLN A 20 -47.42 12.87 -6.21
C GLN A 20 -47.16 11.36 -6.15
N GLY A 21 -46.87 10.85 -4.95
CA GLY A 21 -46.68 9.43 -4.67
C GLY A 21 -45.27 9.03 -4.18
N ALA A 22 -44.28 9.91 -4.26
CA ALA A 22 -42.95 9.63 -3.71
C ALA A 22 -42.93 9.81 -2.19
N THR A 23 -42.41 8.82 -1.45
CA THR A 23 -42.19 8.99 -0.01
C THR A 23 -40.93 9.85 0.21
N ARG A 24 -40.92 10.67 1.27
CA ARG A 24 -39.76 11.49 1.66
C ARG A 24 -38.43 10.70 1.71
N TYR A 25 -38.50 9.41 2.02
CA TYR A 25 -37.35 8.50 2.07
C TYR A 25 -36.86 8.10 0.68
N SER A 26 -37.76 7.82 -0.27
CA SER A 26 -37.39 7.53 -1.66
C SER A 26 -36.77 8.74 -2.36
N GLU A 27 -37.28 9.94 -2.11
CA GLU A 27 -36.70 11.19 -2.63
C GLU A 27 -35.33 11.49 -1.99
N PHE A 28 -35.16 11.18 -0.70
CA PHE A 28 -33.86 11.28 -0.04
C PHE A 28 -32.86 10.30 -0.63
N LEU A 29 -33.25 9.03 -0.83
CA LEU A 29 -32.39 8.01 -1.41
C LEU A 29 -31.96 8.38 -2.84
N ALA A 30 -32.91 8.75 -3.71
CA ALA A 30 -32.63 9.15 -5.09
C ALA A 30 -31.66 10.34 -5.17
N ARG A 31 -31.81 11.33 -4.28
CA ARG A 31 -30.88 12.47 -4.18
C ARG A 31 -29.47 12.04 -3.81
N ASN A 32 -29.32 11.16 -2.81
CA ASN A 32 -28.00 10.70 -2.39
C ASN A 32 -27.33 9.85 -3.48
N LEU A 33 -28.07 8.98 -4.16
CA LEU A 33 -27.54 8.17 -5.26
C LEU A 33 -27.04 9.04 -6.42
N SER A 34 -27.87 10.00 -6.88
CA SER A 34 -27.47 10.92 -7.96
C SER A 34 -26.22 11.74 -7.61
N GLN A 35 -26.03 12.10 -6.34
CA GLN A 35 -24.80 12.77 -5.90
C GLN A 35 -23.57 11.87 -5.91
N VAL A 36 -23.73 10.60 -5.51
CA VAL A 36 -22.64 9.62 -5.57
C VAL A 36 -22.24 9.38 -7.01
N ASP A 37 -23.20 9.24 -7.92
CA ASP A 37 -22.94 9.07 -9.35
C ASP A 37 -22.20 10.28 -9.93
N ALA A 38 -22.68 11.51 -9.67
CA ALA A 38 -22.02 12.73 -10.15
C ALA A 38 -20.60 12.91 -9.56
N ALA A 39 -20.40 12.53 -8.29
CA ALA A 39 -19.10 12.57 -7.64
C ALA A 39 -18.13 11.55 -8.27
N LEU A 40 -18.63 10.35 -8.58
CA LEU A 40 -17.87 9.30 -9.25
C LEU A 40 -17.46 9.74 -10.65
N ASP A 41 -18.38 10.26 -11.45
CA ASP A 41 -18.11 10.78 -12.79
C ASP A 41 -17.06 11.90 -12.75
N THR A 42 -17.20 12.83 -11.81
CA THR A 42 -16.23 13.94 -11.63
C THR A 42 -14.86 13.41 -11.22
N ALA A 43 -14.79 12.40 -10.35
CA ALA A 43 -13.54 11.78 -9.95
C ALA A 43 -12.86 11.07 -11.12
N VAL A 44 -13.61 10.28 -11.90
CA VAL A 44 -13.12 9.60 -13.10
C VAL A 44 -12.59 10.60 -14.12
N GLU A 45 -13.37 11.62 -14.46
CA GLU A 45 -12.94 12.70 -15.37
C GLU A 45 -11.69 13.42 -14.87
N THR A 46 -11.60 13.66 -13.57
CA THR A 46 -10.42 14.28 -12.96
C THR A 46 -9.20 13.38 -13.12
N VAL A 47 -9.33 12.07 -12.85
CA VAL A 47 -8.25 11.09 -13.00
C VAL A 47 -7.79 10.98 -14.44
N LEU A 48 -8.71 10.93 -15.41
CA LEU A 48 -8.39 10.86 -16.84
C LEU A 48 -7.65 12.10 -17.35
N ARG A 49 -7.89 13.27 -16.73
CA ARG A 49 -7.21 14.52 -17.06
C ARG A 49 -5.91 14.74 -16.31
N LEU A 50 -5.56 13.88 -15.35
CA LEU A 50 -4.26 13.98 -14.69
C LEU A 50 -3.17 13.63 -15.71
N PRO A 51 -2.09 14.43 -15.81
CA PRO A 51 -0.95 14.03 -16.59
C PRO A 51 -0.46 12.68 -16.07
N THR A 52 -0.10 11.79 -17.00
CA THR A 52 0.49 10.49 -16.66
C THR A 52 1.63 10.75 -15.68
N PRO A 53 1.63 10.11 -14.50
CA PRO A 53 2.71 10.28 -13.55
C PRO A 53 4.02 9.99 -14.29
N ALA A 54 4.89 11.00 -14.37
CA ALA A 54 6.24 10.76 -14.86
C ALA A 54 6.83 9.72 -13.92
N VAL A 55 7.12 8.53 -14.47
CA VAL A 55 7.88 7.52 -13.75
C VAL A 55 9.19 8.19 -13.38
N ARG A 56 9.35 8.54 -12.10
CA ARG A 56 10.64 8.95 -11.59
C ARG A 56 11.50 7.72 -11.69
N SER A 57 12.29 7.65 -12.76
CA SER A 57 13.42 6.73 -12.84
C SER A 57 14.43 7.20 -11.80
N THR A 58 14.23 6.80 -10.54
CA THR A 58 15.33 6.72 -9.59
C THR A 58 16.28 5.71 -10.20
N ALA A 59 17.47 6.18 -10.61
CA ALA A 59 18.53 5.30 -11.06
C ALA A 59 18.61 4.14 -10.06
N HIS A 60 18.37 2.91 -10.53
CA HIS A 60 18.46 1.71 -9.72
C HIS A 60 19.94 1.57 -9.34
N SER A 61 20.27 2.14 -8.19
CA SER A 61 21.62 2.14 -7.64
C SER A 61 21.73 0.90 -6.79
N GLU A 62 22.63 0.01 -7.19
CA GLU A 62 22.95 -1.28 -6.55
C GLU A 62 22.00 -2.42 -6.93
N ASP A 63 22.22 -2.95 -8.14
CA ASP A 63 21.75 -4.28 -8.57
C ASP A 63 22.11 -5.31 -7.48
N GLY A 64 21.15 -5.61 -6.61
CA GLY A 64 21.33 -6.59 -5.55
C GLY A 64 21.02 -6.11 -4.13
N LEU A 65 20.76 -4.82 -3.88
CA LEU A 65 20.37 -4.37 -2.54
C LEU A 65 18.89 -4.64 -2.25
N VAL A 66 18.60 -5.30 -1.12
CA VAL A 66 17.25 -5.62 -0.63
C VAL A 66 17.02 -4.89 0.69
N TYR A 67 15.98 -4.04 0.74
CA TYR A 67 15.49 -3.51 2.00
C TYR A 67 14.56 -4.54 2.65
N VAL A 68 14.91 -5.02 3.85
CA VAL A 68 14.17 -6.06 4.55
C VAL A 68 13.46 -5.49 5.76
N GLU A 69 12.15 -5.39 5.69
CA GLU A 69 11.29 -4.85 6.72
C GLU A 69 10.68 -6.00 7.53
N GLY A 70 11.17 -6.22 8.76
CA GLY A 70 10.65 -7.24 9.66
C GLY A 70 9.34 -6.81 10.34
N THR A 71 8.53 -7.78 10.77
CA THR A 71 7.30 -7.50 11.51
C THR A 71 7.57 -7.52 13.03
N PRO A 72 6.97 -6.62 13.82
CA PRO A 72 7.07 -6.67 15.28
C PRO A 72 6.31 -7.86 15.88
N TYR A 73 5.48 -8.53 15.07
CA TYR A 73 4.61 -9.62 15.51
C TYR A 73 5.22 -11.02 15.34
N ALA A 74 6.38 -11.15 14.69
CA ALA A 74 6.94 -12.46 14.36
C ALA A 74 7.73 -13.04 15.54
N ALA A 75 7.45 -14.30 15.87
CA ALA A 75 8.20 -15.08 16.84
C ALA A 75 9.62 -15.46 16.36
N TRP A 76 9.94 -15.21 15.08
CA TRP A 76 11.16 -15.71 14.42
C TRP A 76 12.35 -14.73 14.50
N GLY A 77 12.21 -13.64 15.27
CA GLY A 77 13.24 -12.60 15.42
C GLY A 77 13.33 -11.67 14.21
N HIS A 78 14.09 -10.58 14.31
CA HIS A 78 14.09 -9.52 13.27
C HIS A 78 14.86 -9.86 11.98
N ASN A 79 15.68 -10.92 11.98
CA ASN A 79 16.67 -11.18 10.92
C ASN A 79 16.36 -12.40 10.03
N TYR A 80 15.24 -13.08 10.24
CA TYR A 80 14.98 -14.36 9.56
C TYR A 80 14.79 -14.21 8.03
N LEU A 81 14.30 -13.07 7.56
CA LEU A 81 14.21 -12.74 6.13
C LEU A 81 15.52 -12.18 5.55
N ALA A 82 16.40 -11.64 6.40
CA ALA A 82 17.70 -11.13 5.97
C ALA A 82 18.63 -12.26 5.52
N ARG A 83 18.63 -13.39 6.24
CA ARG A 83 19.50 -14.54 5.93
C ARG A 83 19.29 -15.10 4.51
N PRO A 84 18.06 -15.43 4.06
CA PRO A 84 17.83 -15.87 2.69
C PRO A 84 18.30 -14.88 1.62
N CYS A 85 18.24 -13.58 1.89
CA CYS A 85 18.75 -12.54 0.98
C CYS A 85 20.28 -12.61 0.87
N LEU A 86 20.97 -12.67 2.02
CA LEU A 86 22.42 -12.81 2.07
C LEU A 86 22.90 -14.13 1.42
N ASP A 87 22.20 -15.24 1.69
CA ASP A 87 22.51 -16.56 1.11
C ASP A 87 22.39 -16.56 -0.42
N ALA A 88 21.50 -15.72 -0.97
CA ALA A 88 21.33 -15.52 -2.40
C ALA A 88 22.30 -14.47 -3.00
N GLY A 89 23.25 -13.96 -2.22
CA GLY A 89 24.27 -13.01 -2.66
C GLY A 89 23.82 -11.55 -2.71
N HIS A 90 22.65 -11.22 -2.14
CA HIS A 90 22.13 -9.85 -2.09
C HIS A 90 22.71 -9.06 -0.92
N GLY A 91 22.93 -7.76 -1.14
CA GLY A 91 23.12 -6.81 -0.05
C GLY A 91 21.81 -6.64 0.72
N VAL A 92 21.87 -6.45 2.03
CA VAL A 92 20.68 -6.28 2.88
C VAL A 92 20.76 -5.00 3.69
N VAL A 93 19.69 -4.21 3.64
CA VAL A 93 19.45 -3.10 4.57
C VAL A 93 18.32 -3.46 5.52
N LEU A 94 18.56 -3.25 6.82
CA LEU A 94 17.58 -3.45 7.88
C LEU A 94 17.16 -2.11 8.50
N PRO A 95 15.93 -2.04 9.03
CA PRO A 95 15.41 -0.88 9.75
C PRO A 95 16.34 -0.41 10.85
N ARG A 96 16.71 0.88 10.81
CA ARG A 96 17.52 1.54 11.82
C ARG A 96 16.71 2.41 12.76
N ARG A 97 15.50 2.81 12.38
CA ARG A 97 14.64 3.73 13.18
C ARG A 97 14.35 3.27 14.61
N PHE A 98 14.49 1.98 14.90
CA PHE A 98 14.27 1.44 16.25
C PHE A 98 15.54 1.37 17.11
N THR A 99 16.71 1.52 16.52
CA THR A 99 18.01 1.41 17.19
C THR A 99 18.86 2.68 17.07
N ALA A 100 18.44 3.64 16.23
CA ALA A 100 19.11 4.91 16.06
C ALA A 100 18.99 5.80 17.31
N THR A 101 20.09 6.49 17.65
CA THR A 101 20.12 7.50 18.72
C THR A 101 19.17 8.66 18.44
N ASP A 102 19.04 9.05 17.16
CA ASP A 102 18.01 9.95 16.67
C ASP A 102 17.00 9.16 15.82
N PRO A 103 15.80 8.89 16.35
CA PRO A 103 14.77 8.12 15.62
C PRO A 103 14.28 8.80 14.34
N ILE A 104 14.31 10.14 14.26
CA ILE A 104 13.86 10.87 13.07
C ILE A 104 14.87 10.68 11.95
N ALA A 105 16.15 10.87 12.24
CA ALA A 105 17.22 10.58 11.29
C ALA A 105 17.18 9.11 10.84
N GLY A 106 17.02 8.17 11.78
CA GLY A 106 16.89 6.74 11.46
C GLY A 106 15.68 6.42 10.58
N ALA A 107 14.54 7.10 10.76
CA ALA A 107 13.37 6.94 9.91
C ALA A 107 13.56 7.52 8.49
N LEU A 108 14.29 8.64 8.38
CA LEU A 108 14.64 9.22 7.07
C LEU A 108 15.64 8.35 6.31
N ASP A 109 16.62 7.78 7.02
CA ASP A 109 17.56 6.80 6.46
C ASP A 109 16.81 5.56 5.95
N ASP A 110 15.88 5.03 6.76
CA ASP A 110 15.03 3.90 6.38
C ASP A 110 14.19 4.21 5.13
N LEU A 111 13.57 5.38 5.07
CA LEU A 111 12.79 5.81 3.91
C LEU A 111 13.66 5.93 2.66
N THR A 112 14.84 6.53 2.79
CA THR A 112 15.80 6.72 1.69
C THR A 112 16.28 5.37 1.17
N ALA A 113 16.67 4.46 2.07
CA ALA A 113 17.11 3.12 1.71
C ALA A 113 16.00 2.30 1.06
N ALA A 114 14.77 2.35 1.59
CA ALA A 114 13.63 1.64 1.01
C ALA A 114 13.28 2.13 -0.41
N CYS A 115 13.45 3.43 -0.68
CA CYS A 115 13.20 3.99 -2.02
C CYS A 115 14.37 3.78 -3.00
N GLY A 116 15.60 3.62 -2.48
CA GLY A 116 16.81 3.43 -3.29
C GLY A 116 17.16 1.97 -3.57
N ALA A 117 16.63 1.02 -2.78
CA ALA A 117 16.89 -0.40 -2.96
C ALA A 117 16.30 -0.93 -4.27
N SER A 118 16.94 -1.97 -4.83
CA SER A 118 16.40 -2.68 -5.99
C SER A 118 15.11 -3.45 -5.64
N ARG A 119 15.01 -3.89 -4.38
CA ARG A 119 13.95 -4.77 -3.88
C ARG A 119 13.55 -4.39 -2.47
N LEU A 120 12.27 -4.56 -2.14
CA LEU A 120 11.75 -4.47 -0.79
C LEU A 120 11.07 -5.79 -0.41
N LEU A 121 11.52 -6.40 0.67
CA LEU A 121 10.91 -7.60 1.25
C LEU A 121 10.31 -7.23 2.60
N ALA A 122 8.97 -7.20 2.68
CA ALA A 122 8.25 -6.85 3.89
C ALA A 122 7.58 -8.06 4.52
N ASP A 123 7.86 -8.29 5.79
CA ASP A 123 7.09 -9.22 6.61
C ASP A 123 5.76 -8.57 7.01
N VAL A 124 4.68 -9.10 6.46
CA VAL A 124 3.32 -8.65 6.77
C VAL A 124 2.56 -9.71 7.55
N SER A 125 3.23 -10.68 8.18
CA SER A 125 2.61 -11.88 8.76
C SER A 125 1.76 -11.69 10.03
N GLY A 126 1.80 -10.52 10.67
CA GLY A 126 1.01 -10.20 11.86
C GLY A 126 -0.51 -10.07 11.66
N PRO A 127 -1.29 -9.65 12.66
CA PRO A 127 -2.73 -9.41 12.49
C PRO A 127 -3.03 -8.27 11.50
N GLU A 128 -2.09 -7.33 11.36
CA GLU A 128 -2.15 -6.22 10.42
C GLU A 128 -0.75 -5.90 9.89
N THR A 129 -0.67 -5.14 8.80
CA THR A 129 0.60 -4.57 8.33
C THR A 129 0.95 -3.37 9.22
N PRO A 130 2.13 -3.32 9.86
CA PRO A 130 2.53 -2.18 10.66
C PRO A 130 2.49 -0.88 9.85
N PRO A 131 2.08 0.26 10.44
CA PRO A 131 1.90 1.51 9.69
C PRO A 131 3.20 2.04 9.07
N GLY A 132 4.35 1.86 9.76
CA GLY A 132 5.67 2.20 9.21
C GLY A 132 6.00 1.36 7.98
N THR A 133 5.77 0.04 8.05
CA THR A 133 5.95 -0.88 6.92
C THR A 133 5.04 -0.51 5.74
N ALA A 134 3.78 -0.17 6.01
CA ALA A 134 2.84 0.27 4.97
C ALA A 134 3.30 1.56 4.27
N LEU A 135 3.84 2.52 5.03
CA LEU A 135 4.43 3.75 4.48
C LEU A 135 5.63 3.45 3.58
N LEU A 136 6.55 2.59 4.02
CA LEU A 136 7.73 2.21 3.24
C LEU A 136 7.35 1.44 1.97
N ILE A 137 6.37 0.52 2.03
CA ILE A 137 5.84 -0.18 0.85
C ILE A 137 5.29 0.83 -0.17
N GLY A 138 4.49 1.81 0.27
CA GLY A 138 3.93 2.83 -0.61
C GLY A 138 5.01 3.72 -1.25
N ALA A 139 6.02 4.12 -0.47
CA ALA A 139 7.11 4.97 -0.95
C ALA A 139 8.03 4.21 -1.93
N ALA A 140 8.34 2.95 -1.64
CA ALA A 140 9.12 2.07 -2.49
C ALA A 140 8.40 1.81 -3.82
N LEU A 141 7.09 1.56 -3.79
CA LEU A 141 6.28 1.36 -5.01
C LEU A 141 6.31 2.62 -5.89
N ALA A 142 6.13 3.80 -5.28
CA ALA A 142 6.20 5.07 -5.99
C ALA A 142 7.58 5.36 -6.60
N SER A 143 8.62 4.69 -6.11
CA SER A 143 10.00 4.77 -6.58
C SER A 143 10.38 3.63 -7.54
N GLY A 144 9.43 2.78 -7.94
CA GLY A 144 9.66 1.69 -8.90
C GLY A 144 10.36 0.46 -8.31
N VAL A 145 10.43 0.35 -6.99
CA VAL A 145 11.08 -0.79 -6.31
C VAL A 145 10.21 -2.04 -6.46
N ARG A 146 10.83 -3.20 -6.71
CA ARG A 146 10.13 -4.49 -6.74
C ARG A 146 9.83 -4.96 -5.32
N ILE A 147 8.55 -5.18 -5.02
CA ILE A 147 8.10 -5.45 -3.65
C ILE A 147 7.59 -6.88 -3.50
N ALA A 148 8.04 -7.58 -2.46
CA ALA A 148 7.43 -8.81 -2.00
C ALA A 148 6.90 -8.68 -0.58
N ALA A 149 5.73 -9.28 -0.33
CA ALA A 149 5.17 -9.45 0.99
C ALA A 149 5.38 -10.90 1.45
N PHE A 150 6.05 -11.07 2.59
CA PHE A 150 6.16 -12.35 3.26
C PHE A 150 4.99 -12.52 4.25
N HIS A 151 4.20 -13.57 4.04
CA HIS A 151 3.06 -13.91 4.88
C HIS A 151 2.79 -15.43 4.80
N PRO A 152 3.29 -16.22 5.76
CA PRO A 152 3.26 -17.67 5.70
C PRO A 152 1.86 -18.26 5.91
N HIS A 153 1.02 -17.56 6.68
CA HIS A 153 -0.33 -18.02 7.03
C HIS A 153 -1.37 -16.98 6.60
N LEU A 154 -1.76 -17.02 5.33
CA LEU A 154 -2.78 -16.12 4.78
C LEU A 154 -4.06 -16.14 5.62
N THR A 155 -4.38 -15.00 6.23
CA THR A 155 -5.65 -14.78 6.93
C THR A 155 -6.47 -13.76 6.17
N TYR A 156 -7.68 -14.14 5.76
CA TYR A 156 -8.59 -13.24 5.05
C TYR A 156 -9.49 -12.51 6.02
N THR A 157 -9.54 -11.18 5.86
CA THR A 157 -10.56 -10.37 6.52
C THR A 157 -11.81 -10.35 5.67
N HIS A 158 -12.92 -10.79 6.24
CA HIS A 158 -14.24 -10.76 5.61
C HIS A 158 -15.09 -9.66 6.25
N ALA A 159 -15.65 -8.79 5.42
CA ALA A 159 -16.66 -7.83 5.83
C ALA A 159 -17.74 -7.79 4.74
N SER A 160 -19.01 -7.74 5.16
CA SER A 160 -20.14 -7.74 4.20
C SER A 160 -20.00 -6.60 3.20
N GLY A 161 -20.15 -6.92 1.90
CA GLY A 161 -19.98 -5.95 0.81
C GLY A 161 -18.55 -5.51 0.53
N ARG A 162 -17.53 -6.13 1.15
CA ARG A 162 -16.11 -5.89 0.85
C ARG A 162 -15.47 -7.13 0.24
N GLU A 163 -14.52 -6.91 -0.66
CA GLU A 163 -13.69 -7.99 -1.19
C GLU A 163 -12.94 -8.70 -0.04
N PRO A 164 -12.86 -10.04 -0.04
CA PRO A 164 -11.96 -10.76 0.86
C PRO A 164 -10.53 -10.27 0.68
N ASN A 165 -9.91 -9.88 1.79
CA ASN A 165 -8.60 -9.23 1.74
C ASN A 165 -7.65 -9.82 2.77
N TRP A 166 -6.49 -10.28 2.30
CA TRP A 166 -5.46 -10.79 3.18
C TRP A 166 -4.68 -9.67 3.88
N ARG A 167 -4.62 -8.47 3.29
CA ARG A 167 -4.20 -7.21 3.94
C ARG A 167 -4.99 -6.05 3.36
N SER A 168 -4.75 -4.84 3.86
CA SER A 168 -5.26 -3.60 3.23
C SER A 168 -5.06 -3.64 1.71
N LEU A 169 -6.09 -3.24 0.95
CA LEU A 169 -6.07 -3.25 -0.52
C LEU A 169 -4.84 -2.52 -1.07
N MET A 170 -4.39 -1.45 -0.41
CA MET A 170 -3.19 -0.72 -0.79
C MET A 170 -1.93 -1.60 -0.76
N ILE A 171 -1.80 -2.47 0.24
CA ILE A 171 -0.68 -3.41 0.34
C ILE A 171 -0.83 -4.51 -0.71
N ARG A 172 -2.04 -5.07 -0.85
CA ARG A 172 -2.32 -6.13 -1.81
C ARG A 172 -2.01 -5.72 -3.25
N TYR A 173 -2.31 -4.48 -3.64
CA TYR A 173 -2.02 -3.97 -4.98
C TYR A 173 -0.61 -3.39 -5.13
N ALA A 174 0.10 -3.09 -4.04
CA ALA A 174 1.47 -2.62 -4.10
C ALA A 174 2.50 -3.74 -4.28
N VAL A 175 2.20 -4.95 -3.77
CA VAL A 175 3.15 -6.06 -3.79
C VAL A 175 3.15 -6.76 -5.14
N HIS A 176 4.34 -7.13 -5.62
CA HIS A 176 4.53 -7.87 -6.87
C HIS A 176 4.57 -9.38 -6.64
N ALA A 177 4.84 -9.81 -5.42
CA ALA A 177 4.85 -11.21 -5.03
C ALA A 177 4.36 -11.39 -3.59
N HIS A 178 3.65 -12.49 -3.36
CA HIS A 178 3.30 -12.98 -2.04
C HIS A 178 4.10 -14.24 -1.74
N LEU A 179 4.85 -14.25 -0.64
CA LEU A 179 5.81 -15.28 -0.29
C LEU A 179 5.39 -15.97 1.00
N LYS A 180 5.26 -17.30 0.94
CA LYS A 180 4.73 -18.11 2.06
C LYS A 180 5.83 -18.80 2.87
N ASP A 181 7.01 -18.97 2.30
CA ASP A 181 8.11 -19.73 2.89
C ASP A 181 9.46 -19.23 2.36
N ARG A 182 10.55 -19.80 2.88
CA ARG A 182 11.92 -19.44 2.51
C ARG A 182 12.23 -19.77 1.05
N GLU A 183 11.69 -20.87 0.52
CA GLU A 183 11.90 -21.28 -0.86
C GLU A 183 11.29 -20.26 -1.83
N ALA A 184 10.09 -19.77 -1.53
CA ALA A 184 9.45 -18.69 -2.28
C ALA A 184 10.28 -17.39 -2.23
N VAL A 185 10.90 -17.07 -1.09
CA VAL A 185 11.83 -15.93 -0.98
C VAL A 185 13.03 -16.11 -1.91
N GLN A 186 13.68 -17.28 -1.90
CA GLN A 186 14.83 -17.56 -2.76
C GLN A 186 14.47 -17.53 -4.25
N ALA A 187 13.34 -18.16 -4.62
CA ALA A 187 12.84 -18.12 -5.99
C ALA A 187 12.54 -16.69 -6.44
N TRP A 188 11.99 -15.85 -5.56
CA TRP A 188 11.75 -14.45 -5.87
C TRP A 188 13.03 -13.64 -6.05
N LEU A 189 14.04 -13.88 -5.24
CA LEU A 189 15.36 -13.24 -5.33
C LEU A 189 16.09 -13.60 -6.64
N ALA A 190 15.94 -14.83 -7.13
CA ALA A 190 16.58 -15.31 -8.35
C ALA A 190 15.96 -14.80 -9.67
N MET A 191 14.72 -14.30 -9.63
CA MET A 191 14.06 -13.62 -10.77
C MET A 191 14.53 -12.19 -10.90
#